data_AF-A0A218UF61-F1
#
_entry.id   AF-A0A218UF61-F1
#
_cell.length_a   1.000
_cell.length_b   1.000
_cell.length_c   1.000
_cell.angle_alpha   90.00
_cell.angle_beta   90.00
_cell.angle_gamma   90.00
#
_symmetry.space_group_name_H-M   'P 1'
#
loop_
_entity.id
_entity.type
_entity.pdbx_description
1 polymer ?
#
loop_
_entity_poly.entity_id
_entity_poly.type
_entity_poly.pdbx_seq_one_letter_code
_entity_poly.pdbx_strand_id
1 'polypeptide(L)'
;MVMAEPRRPPALLPRGLGPVRVGFYDIEGTLGKGNFAVVKLARHRITRSEVAIKIIDKSQLDAVNLEKIYREVQIMKMLDHPHIIKLYQVMETKSMLYLVTEFAKNGEIFGKQEEISTFSFFMHPWGLCK
;
A
#
# COMPACT_ATOMS: atom_id res chain seq x y z
N MET A 1 1.52 35.57 14.95
CA MET A 1 0.73 35.40 13.71
C MET A 1 1.46 34.35 12.88
N VAL A 2 1.13 33.07 13.07
CA VAL A 2 1.80 31.97 12.37
C VAL A 2 1.26 31.95 10.96
N MET A 3 2.02 32.48 10.01
CA MET A 3 1.66 32.43 8.59
C MET A 3 1.76 30.97 8.15
N ALA A 4 0.61 30.33 7.98
CA ALA A 4 0.52 29.03 7.33
C ALA A 4 1.09 29.17 5.91
N GLU A 5 2.13 28.41 5.63
CA GLU A 5 2.76 28.35 4.32
C GLU A 5 1.71 28.03 3.25
N PRO A 6 1.68 28.75 2.11
CA PRO A 6 0.70 28.53 1.08
C PRO A 6 0.87 27.11 0.53
N ARG A 7 -0.18 26.29 0.65
CA ARG A 7 -0.25 24.93 0.12
C ARG A 7 0.18 24.98 -1.34
N ARG A 8 1.33 24.38 -1.68
CA ARG A 8 1.83 24.29 -3.05
C ARG A 8 0.70 23.79 -3.96
N PRO A 9 0.38 24.48 -5.07
CA PRO A 9 -0.58 23.95 -6.03
C PRO A 9 -0.06 22.59 -6.53
N PRO A 10 -0.95 21.59 -6.71
CA PRO A 10 -0.53 20.31 -7.25
C PRO A 10 0.08 20.53 -8.64
N ALA A 11 1.26 19.95 -8.86
CA ALA A 11 2.00 20.06 -10.10
C ALA A 11 1.08 19.71 -11.28
N LEU A 12 1.02 20.61 -12.27
CA LEU A 12 0.28 20.42 -13.51
C LEU A 12 0.89 19.22 -14.26
N LEU A 13 0.28 18.05 -14.12
CA LEU A 13 0.67 16.86 -14.87
C LEU A 13 0.41 17.08 -16.38
N PRO A 14 1.29 16.58 -17.27
CA PRO A 14 1.20 16.81 -18.71
C PRO A 14 -0.13 16.29 -19.27
N ARG A 15 -0.71 17.10 -20.15
CA ARG A 15 -2.00 16.87 -20.82
C ARG A 15 -1.88 15.66 -21.75
N GLY A 16 -2.43 14.51 -21.35
CA GLY A 16 -2.51 13.34 -22.24
C GLY A 16 -2.96 12.04 -21.59
N LEU A 17 -2.76 11.85 -20.29
CA LEU A 17 -3.33 10.72 -19.56
C LEU A 17 -4.10 11.26 -18.37
N GLY A 18 -5.41 11.00 -18.33
CA GLY A 18 -6.20 11.25 -17.12
C GLY A 18 -5.55 10.53 -15.92
N PRO A 19 -5.82 10.98 -14.68
CA PRO A 19 -5.28 10.32 -13.50
C PRO A 19 -5.59 8.82 -13.58
N VAL A 20 -4.56 7.99 -13.40
CA VAL A 20 -4.74 6.54 -13.31
C VAL A 20 -5.62 6.28 -12.10
N ARG A 21 -6.69 5.51 -12.29
CA ARG A 21 -7.73 5.29 -11.28
C ARG A 21 -7.86 3.83 -10.94
N VAL A 22 -8.04 3.56 -9.65
CA VAL A 22 -8.43 2.24 -9.13
C VAL A 22 -9.64 2.45 -8.23
N GLY A 23 -10.82 2.05 -8.68
CA GLY A 23 -12.07 2.28 -7.94
C GLY A 23 -12.30 3.75 -7.57
N PHE A 24 -12.36 4.05 -6.28
CA PHE A 24 -12.55 5.41 -5.73
C PHE A 24 -11.24 6.13 -5.40
N TYR A 25 -10.09 5.61 -5.83
CA TYR A 25 -8.77 6.17 -5.54
C TYR A 25 -8.13 6.75 -6.80
N ASP A 26 -7.71 8.01 -6.71
CA ASP A 26 -6.87 8.66 -7.72
C ASP A 26 -5.39 8.37 -7.37
N ILE A 27 -4.68 7.71 -8.28
CA ILE A 27 -3.26 7.36 -8.09
C ILE A 27 -2.40 8.61 -8.29
N GLU A 28 -1.54 8.92 -7.33
CA GLU A 28 -0.69 10.12 -7.35
C GLU A 28 0.77 9.79 -7.72
N GLY A 29 1.36 8.76 -7.12
CA GLY A 29 2.79 8.47 -7.26
C GLY A 29 3.18 7.06 -6.91
N THR A 30 4.44 6.68 -7.14
CA THR A 30 4.98 5.38 -6.72
C THR A 30 5.79 5.55 -5.45
N LEU A 31 5.43 4.81 -4.41
CA LEU A 31 6.14 4.76 -3.14
C LEU A 31 7.26 3.71 -3.17
N GLY A 32 7.03 2.59 -3.86
CA GLY A 32 8.02 1.52 -3.97
C GLY A 32 7.70 0.54 -5.09
N LYS A 33 8.73 -0.17 -5.57
CA LYS A 33 8.63 -1.23 -6.58
C LYS A 33 9.33 -2.49 -6.04
N GLY A 34 8.58 -3.56 -5.88
CA GLY A 34 9.11 -4.91 -5.65
C GLY A 34 9.08 -5.71 -6.95
N ASN A 35 9.49 -6.99 -6.86
CA ASN A 35 9.54 -7.89 -8.00
C ASN A 35 8.15 -8.18 -8.59
N PHE A 36 7.19 -8.55 -7.74
CA PHE A 36 5.82 -8.92 -8.15
C PHE A 36 4.75 -7.90 -7.74
N ALA A 37 5.19 -6.77 -7.17
CA ALA A 37 4.30 -5.80 -6.59
C ALA A 37 4.82 -4.37 -6.76
N VAL A 38 3.90 -3.43 -6.92
CA VAL A 38 4.20 -2.00 -6.88
C VAL A 38 3.32 -1.33 -5.83
N VAL A 39 3.90 -0.41 -5.06
CA VAL A 39 3.17 0.36 -4.06
C VAL A 39 3.02 1.78 -4.55
N LYS A 40 1.78 2.24 -4.60
CA LYS A 40 1.40 3.56 -5.10
C LYS A 40 0.81 4.40 -3.97
N LEU A 41 1.15 5.68 -3.94
CA LEU A 41 0.40 6.68 -3.19
C LEU A 41 -0.87 6.98 -3.96
N ALA A 42 -2.00 7.00 -3.28
CA ALA A 42 -3.27 7.37 -3.85
C ALA A 42 -4.09 8.21 -2.86
N ARG A 43 -5.08 8.93 -3.39
CA ARG A 43 -6.03 9.69 -2.58
C ARG A 43 -7.44 9.17 -2.80
N HIS A 44 -8.15 8.88 -1.71
CA HIS A 44 -9.55 8.52 -1.77
C HIS A 44 -10.40 9.75 -2.15
N ARG A 45 -11.28 9.59 -3.14
CA ARG A 45 -11.99 10.75 -3.75
C ARG A 45 -12.99 11.41 -2.81
N ILE A 46 -13.67 10.61 -1.97
CA ILE A 46 -14.73 11.11 -1.09
C ILE A 46 -14.14 11.65 0.21
N THR A 47 -13.33 10.86 0.89
CA THR A 47 -12.77 11.24 2.21
C THR A 47 -11.54 12.14 2.11
N ARG A 48 -10.95 12.26 0.91
CA ARG A 48 -9.69 12.99 0.65
C ARG A 48 -8.49 12.46 1.44
N SER A 49 -8.62 11.26 2.04
CA SER A 49 -7.57 10.59 2.79
C SER A 49 -6.51 10.04 1.84
N GLU A 50 -5.24 10.15 2.24
CA GLU A 50 -4.11 9.55 1.55
C GLU A 50 -3.95 8.09 2.00
N VAL A 51 -3.71 7.21 1.03
CA VAL A 51 -3.61 5.77 1.22
C VAL A 51 -2.44 5.22 0.42
N ALA A 52 -1.89 4.10 0.88
CA ALA A 52 -0.96 3.30 0.12
C ALA A 52 -1.72 2.15 -0.55
N ILE A 53 -1.48 1.91 -1.84
CA ILE A 53 -2.08 0.81 -2.58
C ILE A 53 -0.96 -0.12 -3.04
N LYS A 54 -0.90 -1.32 -2.45
CA LYS A 54 -0.03 -2.41 -2.92
C LYS A 54 -0.76 -3.16 -4.04
N ILE A 55 -0.20 -3.11 -5.24
CA ILE A 55 -0.71 -3.74 -6.45
C ILE A 55 0.18 -4.95 -6.73
N ILE A 56 -0.39 -6.15 -6.71
CA ILE A 56 0.32 -7.42 -6.91
C ILE A 56 -0.18 -8.06 -8.18
N ASP A 57 0.75 -8.49 -9.05
CA ASP A 57 0.44 -9.23 -10.27
C ASP A 57 0.41 -10.74 -10.00
N LYS A 58 -0.80 -11.30 -10.00
CA LYS A 58 -1.04 -12.74 -9.77
C LYS A 58 -0.51 -13.60 -10.92
N SER A 59 -0.36 -13.05 -12.12
CA SER A 59 0.14 -13.82 -13.27
C SER A 59 1.63 -14.14 -13.18
N GLN A 60 2.36 -13.41 -12.35
CA GLN A 60 3.80 -13.59 -12.13
C GLN A 60 4.12 -14.43 -10.90
N LEU A 61 3.11 -15.03 -10.26
CA LEU A 61 3.24 -15.76 -9.00
C LEU A 61 2.83 -17.22 -9.13
N ASP A 62 3.65 -18.10 -8.57
CA ASP A 62 3.31 -19.52 -8.40
C ASP A 62 2.21 -19.72 -7.35
N ALA A 63 1.51 -20.87 -7.43
CA ALA A 63 0.42 -21.21 -6.51
C ALA A 63 0.80 -21.12 -5.02
N VAL A 64 2.04 -21.50 -4.68
CA VAL A 64 2.57 -21.43 -3.30
C VAL A 64 2.69 -19.98 -2.83
N ASN A 65 3.19 -19.07 -3.68
CA ASN A 65 3.34 -17.66 -3.31
C ASN A 65 1.98 -16.96 -3.25
N LEU A 66 1.06 -17.34 -4.13
CA LEU A 66 -0.30 -16.85 -4.11
C LEU A 66 -1.02 -17.25 -2.81
N GLU A 67 -0.85 -18.48 -2.34
CA GLU A 67 -1.39 -18.94 -1.06
C GLU A 67 -0.84 -18.12 0.12
N LYS A 68 0.48 -17.87 0.14
CA LYS A 68 1.11 -17.04 1.17
C LYS A 68 0.50 -15.65 1.22
N ILE A 69 0.31 -15.01 0.06
CA ILE A 69 -0.31 -13.68 -0.02
C ILE A 69 -1.74 -13.71 0.52
N TYR A 70 -2.55 -14.72 0.18
CA TYR A 70 -3.91 -14.79 0.73
C TYR A 70 -3.92 -14.97 2.25
N ARG A 71 -2.98 -15.75 2.80
CA ARG A 71 -2.83 -15.89 4.26
C ARG A 71 -2.46 -14.56 4.91
N GLU A 72 -1.49 -13.84 4.34
CA GLU A 72 -1.12 -12.50 4.80
C GLU A 72 -2.31 -11.54 4.79
N VAL A 73 -3.11 -11.56 3.72
CA VAL A 73 -4.32 -10.73 3.62
C VAL A 73 -5.33 -11.08 4.72
N GLN A 74 -5.52 -12.35 5.06
CA GLN A 74 -6.41 -12.72 6.18
C GLN A 74 -5.88 -12.20 7.52
N ILE A 75 -4.57 -12.29 7.75
CA ILE A 75 -3.93 -11.74 8.94
C ILE A 75 -4.17 -10.23 9.01
N MET A 76 -3.88 -9.50 7.94
CA MET A 76 -4.04 -8.05 7.90
C MET A 76 -5.48 -7.58 8.15
N LYS A 77 -6.49 -8.40 7.79
CA LYS A 77 -7.90 -8.10 8.10
C LYS A 77 -8.23 -8.19 9.58
N MET A 78 -7.49 -8.98 10.35
CA MET A 78 -7.71 -9.18 11.78
C MET A 78 -6.95 -8.18 12.65
N LEU A 79 -6.01 -7.42 12.07
CA LEU A 79 -5.20 -6.45 12.79
C LEU A 79 -5.95 -5.11 12.90
N ASP A 80 -6.34 -4.75 14.13
CA ASP A 80 -6.91 -3.45 14.46
C ASP A 80 -6.21 -2.90 15.70
N HIS A 81 -5.14 -2.14 15.49
CA HIS A 81 -4.34 -1.56 16.56
C HIS A 81 -3.78 -0.19 16.13
N PRO A 82 -3.78 0.84 17.00
CA PRO A 82 -3.38 2.20 16.66
C PRO A 82 -1.92 2.36 16.17
N HIS A 83 -1.07 1.35 16.38
CA HIS A 83 0.33 1.33 15.94
C HIS A 83 0.60 0.34 14.80
N ILE A 84 -0.43 -0.25 14.20
CA ILE A 84 -0.32 -1.19 13.07
C ILE A 84 -1.02 -0.57 11.87
N ILE A 85 -0.38 -0.66 10.70
CA ILE A 85 -0.96 -0.18 9.44
C ILE A 85 -2.32 -0.86 9.21
N LYS A 86 -3.37 -0.05 9.16
CA LYS A 86 -4.73 -0.54 8.94
C LYS A 86 -4.96 -0.90 7.47
N LEU A 87 -5.54 -2.07 7.23
CA LEU A 87 -6.09 -2.47 5.94
C LEU A 87 -7.50 -1.89 5.79
N TYR A 88 -7.70 -1.02 4.80
CA TYR A 88 -9.00 -0.41 4.53
C TYR A 88 -9.84 -1.24 3.57
N GLN A 89 -9.21 -1.75 2.51
CA GLN A 89 -9.92 -2.43 1.43
C GLN A 89 -9.02 -3.40 0.70
N VAL A 90 -9.61 -4.51 0.24
CA VAL A 90 -9.00 -5.44 -0.71
C VAL A 90 -9.84 -5.44 -1.97
N MET A 91 -9.20 -5.27 -3.12
CA MET A 91 -9.85 -5.40 -4.42
C MET A 91 -9.10 -6.47 -5.21
N GLU A 92 -9.83 -7.39 -5.81
CA GLU A 92 -9.25 -8.51 -6.54
C GLU A 92 -9.83 -8.58 -7.96
N THR A 93 -8.97 -8.77 -8.95
CA THR A 93 -9.34 -9.09 -10.33
C THR A 93 -8.75 -10.43 -10.71
N LYS A 94 -8.95 -10.92 -11.95
CA LYS A 94 -8.37 -12.20 -12.38
C LYS A 94 -6.84 -12.23 -12.30
N SER A 95 -6.18 -11.12 -12.66
CA SER A 95 -4.71 -11.03 -12.75
C SER A 95 -4.07 -10.14 -11.68
N MET A 96 -4.83 -9.32 -10.96
CA MET A 96 -4.26 -8.34 -10.02
C MET A 96 -4.94 -8.41 -8.65
N LEU A 97 -4.17 -8.13 -7.60
CA LEU A 97 -4.66 -7.95 -6.24
C LEU A 97 -4.22 -6.57 -5.73
N TYR A 98 -5.17 -5.81 -5.18
CA TYR A 98 -4.98 -4.45 -4.68
C TYR A 98 -5.28 -4.42 -3.18
N LEU A 99 -4.28 -4.05 -2.38
CA LEU A 99 -4.43 -3.87 -0.93
C LEU A 99 -4.33 -2.38 -0.62
N VAL A 100 -5.43 -1.80 -0.15
CA VAL A 100 -5.51 -0.39 0.24
C VAL A 100 -5.27 -0.28 1.74
N THR A 101 -4.21 0.41 2.13
CA THR A 101 -3.79 0.55 3.52
C THR A 101 -3.57 2.00 3.90
N GLU A 102 -3.45 2.25 5.20
CA GLU A 102 -3.01 3.54 5.74
C GLU A 102 -1.66 3.96 5.14
N PHE A 103 -1.53 5.26 4.83
CA PHE A 103 -0.28 5.87 4.39
C PHE A 103 0.45 6.52 5.56
N ALA A 104 1.57 5.91 5.97
CA ALA A 104 2.43 6.44 7.03
C ALA A 104 3.34 7.56 6.49
N LYS A 105 2.96 8.83 6.74
CA LYS A 105 3.65 10.04 6.24
C LYS A 105 5.04 10.27 6.85
N ASN A 106 5.30 9.74 8.03
CA ASN A 106 6.46 10.15 8.85
C ASN A 106 7.75 9.36 8.57
N GLY A 107 7.86 8.63 7.47
CA GLY A 107 9.15 8.11 6.98
C GLY A 107 9.87 7.04 7.82
N GLU A 108 9.47 6.79 9.08
CA GLU A 108 10.25 5.96 10.02
C GLU A 108 9.91 4.46 10.03
N ILE A 109 9.36 3.90 8.95
CA ILE A 109 9.16 2.44 8.87
C ILE A 109 9.57 1.79 7.54
N PHE A 110 9.85 2.57 6.48
CA PHE A 110 10.14 1.99 5.15
C PHE A 110 11.18 2.80 4.38
N GLY A 111 12.21 3.29 5.09
CA GLY A 111 13.42 3.85 4.49
C GLY A 111 14.36 2.77 3.97
N LYS A 112 13.88 1.87 3.10
CA LYS A 112 14.65 1.12 2.10
C LYS A 112 13.74 0.15 1.38
N GLN A 113 13.90 0.18 0.07
CA GLN A 113 13.29 -0.63 -0.94
C GLN A 113 13.57 -2.12 -0.70
N GLU A 114 12.87 -2.82 0.20
CA GLU A 114 12.86 -4.30 0.20
C GLU A 114 11.73 -4.97 1.01
N GLU A 115 10.99 -4.27 1.87
CA GLU A 115 10.31 -4.96 2.98
C GLU A 115 8.80 -4.75 3.12
N ILE A 116 8.06 -4.49 2.03
CA ILE A 116 6.58 -4.64 2.09
C ILE A 116 6.17 -6.13 2.04
N SER A 117 7.16 -7.05 2.09
CA SER A 117 7.00 -8.48 2.39
C SER A 117 7.15 -8.79 3.90
N THR A 118 7.41 -7.81 4.76
CA THR A 118 7.78 -8.01 6.18
C THR A 118 6.58 -8.24 7.10
N PHE A 119 5.37 -8.44 6.56
CA PHE A 119 4.34 -9.14 7.32
C PHE A 119 4.72 -10.60 7.62
N SER A 120 5.67 -11.17 6.89
CA SER A 120 6.28 -12.46 7.24
C SER A 120 7.22 -12.41 8.47
N PHE A 121 7.67 -11.23 8.91
CA PHE A 121 8.67 -11.11 9.99
C PHE A 121 8.07 -10.66 11.33
N PHE A 122 6.93 -9.96 11.32
CA PHE A 122 6.27 -9.52 12.56
C PHE A 122 5.42 -10.61 13.25
N MET A 123 5.32 -11.81 12.66
CA MET A 123 4.63 -12.95 13.26
C MET A 123 5.59 -14.14 13.46
N HIS A 124 6.54 -13.99 14.38
CA HIS A 124 7.06 -15.13 15.13
C HIS A 124 6.19 -15.33 16.37
N PRO A 125 5.34 -16.38 16.43
CA PRO A 125 4.74 -16.80 17.69
C PRO A 125 5.80 -17.62 18.43
N TRP A 126 6.50 -17.02 19.40
CA TRP A 126 7.37 -17.70 20.38
C TRP A 126 8.35 -18.76 19.80
N GLY A 127 9.63 -18.41 19.65
CA GLY A 127 10.64 -19.43 19.34
C GLY A 127 12.05 -18.89 19.23
N LEU A 128 12.80 -19.09 20.32
CA LEU A 128 14.26 -19.03 20.52
C LEU A 128 15.17 -18.53 19.39
N CYS A 129 16.01 -17.58 19.81
CA CYS A 129 17.42 -17.43 19.43
C CYS A 129 18.06 -18.74 18.93
N LYS A 130 18.70 -18.67 17.76
CA LYS A 130 19.95 -19.41 17.51
C LYS A 130 21.03 -18.40 17.17
#